data_AF-A0A1X9YEY8-F1
#
_entry.id   AF-A0A1X9YEY8-F1
#
_cell.length_a   1.000
_cell.length_b   1.000
_cell.length_c   1.000
_cell.angle_alpha   90.00
_cell.angle_beta   90.00
_cell.angle_gamma   90.00
#
_symmetry.space_group_name_H-M   'P 1'
#
loop_
_entity.id
_entity.type
_entity.pdbx_description
1 polymer ?
#
loop_
_entity_poly.entity_id
_entity_poly.type
_entity_poly.pdbx_seq_one_letter_code
_entity_poly.pdbx_strand_id
1 'polypeptide(L)'
;MAGVKHANDLKKFVENYGASITKYFKRGGREPAASKSDLADYYKTVKAVAHDRSANLSLAVYEDGEQRVAFSFSTAQAREAEHNILEHRQELERTTAADHERVLMVFTKTSVAHAKTGKRSGEAVQIEAIHPRPLPIVYASTLAEERIRHEIADGDDNVYKKAFDVDVNVEMRADKPIAYRLVAVHDVIDLPDDGEQ
;
A
#
# COMPACT_ATOMS: atom_id res chain seq x y z
N MET A 1 31.09 -25.47 -5.77
CA MET A 1 30.69 -24.40 -4.81
C MET A 1 29.33 -23.76 -5.08
N ALA A 2 28.64 -24.03 -6.21
CA ALA A 2 27.30 -23.48 -6.46
C ALA A 2 26.18 -24.11 -5.60
N GLY A 3 26.21 -25.44 -5.37
CA GLY A 3 25.17 -26.14 -4.60
C GLY A 3 25.03 -25.68 -3.13
N VAL A 4 26.15 -25.34 -2.48
CA VAL A 4 26.16 -24.86 -1.08
C VAL A 4 25.58 -23.44 -0.96
N LYS A 5 25.74 -22.61 -1.99
CA LYS A 5 25.19 -21.25 -2.02
C LYS A 5 23.66 -21.27 -2.07
N HIS A 6 23.08 -22.11 -2.94
CA HIS A 6 21.62 -22.22 -3.09
C HIS A 6 20.94 -22.80 -1.83
N ALA A 7 21.59 -23.72 -1.12
CA ALA A 7 21.08 -24.25 0.14
C ALA A 7 20.99 -23.16 1.23
N ASN A 8 22.00 -22.28 1.32
CA ASN A 8 22.00 -21.15 2.25
C ASN A 8 20.93 -20.11 1.93
N ASP A 9 20.64 -19.87 0.64
CA ASP A 9 19.59 -18.94 0.22
C ASP A 9 18.19 -19.45 0.59
N LEU A 10 17.94 -20.76 0.42
CA LEU A 10 16.68 -21.40 0.82
C LEU A 10 16.47 -21.36 2.34
N LYS A 11 17.53 -21.62 3.12
CA LYS A 11 17.48 -21.55 4.58
C LYS A 11 17.08 -20.15 5.07
N LYS A 12 17.76 -19.12 4.57
CA LYS A 12 17.44 -17.72 4.88
C LYS A 12 16.01 -17.37 4.48
N PHE A 13 15.54 -17.85 3.33
CA PHE A 13 14.15 -17.66 2.92
C PHE A 13 13.17 -18.26 3.93
N VAL A 14 13.37 -19.51 4.35
CA VAL A 14 12.50 -20.19 5.32
C VAL A 14 12.52 -19.50 6.67
N GLU A 15 13.69 -19.09 7.15
CA GLU A 15 13.84 -18.36 8.42
C GLU A 15 13.15 -17.00 8.37
N ASN A 16 13.34 -16.23 7.30
CA ASN A 16 12.70 -14.92 7.11
C ASN A 16 11.18 -15.06 6.97
N TYR A 17 10.72 -16.06 6.22
CA TYR A 17 9.30 -16.35 6.05
C TYR A 17 8.65 -16.70 7.39
N GLY A 18 9.26 -17.62 8.15
CA GLY A 18 8.82 -18.01 9.49
C GLY A 18 8.80 -16.83 10.47
N ALA A 19 9.85 -16.01 10.48
CA ALA A 19 9.93 -14.82 11.32
C ALA A 19 8.88 -13.76 10.97
N SER A 20 8.44 -13.68 9.72
CA SER A 20 7.43 -12.73 9.27
C SER A 20 6.02 -13.21 9.59
N ILE A 21 5.70 -14.46 9.25
CA ILE A 21 4.35 -15.01 9.47
C ILE A 21 4.00 -15.14 10.96
N THR A 22 4.99 -15.48 11.80
CA THR A 22 4.78 -15.62 13.26
C THR A 22 4.37 -14.32 13.94
N LYS A 23 4.65 -13.16 13.34
CA LYS A 23 4.20 -11.85 13.86
C LYS A 23 2.68 -11.72 13.87
N TYR A 24 1.97 -12.48 13.04
CA TYR A 24 0.50 -12.50 12.97
C TYR A 24 -0.17 -13.44 13.98
N PHE A 25 0.59 -14.28 14.71
CA PHE A 25 0.03 -15.28 15.64
C PHE A 25 -0.49 -14.72 16.96
N LYS A 26 -0.27 -13.44 17.21
CA LYS A 26 -0.78 -12.72 18.39
C LYS A 26 -1.85 -11.74 17.97
N ARG A 27 -2.78 -11.45 18.89
CA ARG A 27 -3.83 -10.45 18.68
C ARG A 27 -3.28 -9.12 18.21
N GLY A 28 -3.81 -8.62 17.08
CA GLY A 28 -3.36 -7.37 16.45
C GLY A 28 -1.95 -7.46 15.85
N GLY A 29 -1.47 -8.67 15.57
CA GLY A 29 -0.16 -8.91 14.96
C GLY A 29 -0.06 -8.32 13.55
N ARG A 30 1.09 -7.71 13.24
CA ARG A 30 1.38 -7.07 11.95
C ARG A 30 2.84 -7.22 11.55
N GLU A 31 3.08 -7.34 10.25
CA GLU A 31 4.38 -7.13 9.60
C GLU A 31 4.25 -5.93 8.67
N PRO A 32 4.70 -4.72 9.08
CA PRO A 32 4.56 -3.50 8.29
C PRO A 32 5.18 -3.55 6.89
N ALA A 33 6.20 -4.39 6.68
CA ALA A 33 6.85 -4.55 5.38
C ALA A 33 6.16 -5.58 4.47
N ALA A 34 5.10 -6.26 4.91
CA ALA A 34 4.45 -7.30 4.13
C ALA A 34 3.70 -6.71 2.93
N SER A 35 4.01 -7.22 1.73
CA SER A 35 3.27 -6.90 0.52
C SER A 35 1.96 -7.67 0.43
N LYS A 36 1.08 -7.29 -0.51
CA LYS A 36 -0.14 -8.05 -0.82
C LYS A 36 0.16 -9.51 -1.21
N SER A 37 1.28 -9.76 -1.90
CA SER A 37 1.69 -11.12 -2.28
C SER A 37 2.11 -11.91 -1.04
N ASP A 38 2.89 -11.30 -0.14
CA ASP A 38 3.30 -11.95 1.11
C ASP A 38 2.08 -12.34 1.95
N LEU A 39 1.11 -11.43 2.10
CA LEU A 39 -0.14 -11.70 2.82
C LEU A 39 -0.93 -12.86 2.18
N ALA A 40 -0.99 -12.93 0.85
CA ALA A 40 -1.66 -14.02 0.16
C ALA A 40 -0.98 -15.37 0.42
N ASP A 41 0.34 -15.40 0.45
CA ASP A 41 1.10 -16.61 0.73
C ASP A 41 1.02 -17.01 2.21
N TYR A 42 1.06 -16.05 3.14
CA TYR A 42 0.82 -16.31 4.56
C TYR A 42 -0.58 -16.88 4.79
N TYR A 43 -1.60 -16.31 4.14
CA TYR A 43 -2.98 -16.79 4.23
C TYR A 43 -3.11 -18.25 3.77
N LYS A 44 -2.53 -18.61 2.61
CA LYS A 44 -2.53 -19.99 2.11
C LYS A 44 -1.91 -20.97 3.11
N THR A 45 -0.82 -20.57 3.77
CA THR A 45 -0.11 -21.40 4.75
C THR A 45 -0.95 -21.68 6.00
N VAL A 46 -1.67 -20.70 6.53
CA VAL A 46 -2.41 -20.86 7.79
C VAL A 46 -3.84 -21.39 7.61
N LYS A 47 -4.48 -21.12 6.45
CA LYS A 47 -5.90 -21.38 6.22
C LYS A 47 -6.32 -22.82 6.51
N ALA A 48 -5.54 -23.80 6.05
CA ALA A 48 -5.88 -25.22 6.24
C ALA A 48 -5.90 -25.60 7.74
N VAL A 49 -4.93 -25.10 8.50
CA VAL A 49 -4.78 -25.38 9.95
C VAL A 49 -5.81 -24.60 10.78
N ALA A 50 -6.18 -23.40 10.33
CA ALA A 50 -7.17 -22.54 10.99
C ALA A 50 -8.58 -23.17 10.96
N HIS A 51 -8.92 -23.85 9.88
CA HIS A 51 -10.22 -24.52 9.69
C HIS A 51 -10.27 -25.94 10.25
N ASP A 52 -9.15 -26.49 10.73
CA ASP A 52 -9.15 -27.74 11.47
C ASP A 52 -9.67 -27.53 12.91
N ARG A 53 -10.14 -28.59 13.56
CA ARG A 53 -10.58 -28.55 14.96
C ARG A 53 -9.39 -28.49 15.93
N SER A 54 -8.30 -29.21 15.63
CA SER A 54 -7.12 -29.32 16.50
C SER A 54 -5.92 -29.89 15.72
N ALA A 55 -5.31 -29.06 14.88
CA ALA A 55 -4.10 -29.37 14.13
C ALA A 55 -2.89 -28.59 14.63
N ASN A 56 -1.71 -29.13 14.35
CA ASN A 56 -0.42 -28.45 14.49
C ASN A 56 0.35 -28.61 13.18
N LEU A 57 0.96 -27.54 12.70
CA LEU A 57 1.87 -27.56 11.56
C LEU A 57 3.27 -27.19 12.03
N SER A 58 4.26 -27.94 11.57
CA SER A 58 5.68 -27.70 11.87
C SER A 58 6.47 -27.77 10.57
N LEU A 59 7.26 -26.73 10.30
CA LEU A 59 8.26 -26.75 9.25
C LEU A 59 9.63 -27.02 9.88
N ALA A 60 10.34 -28.03 9.39
CA ALA A 60 11.67 -28.39 9.86
C ALA A 60 12.69 -28.34 8.73
N VAL A 61 13.91 -27.91 9.07
CA VAL A 61 15.08 -27.91 8.20
C VAL A 61 16.02 -29.02 8.68
N TYR A 62 16.51 -29.83 7.74
CA TYR A 62 17.51 -30.86 8.00
C TYR A 62 18.86 -30.38 7.50
N GLU A 63 19.87 -30.39 8.38
CA GLU A 63 21.23 -29.97 8.07
C GLU A 63 22.23 -30.83 8.85
N ASP A 64 23.25 -31.37 8.17
CA ASP A 64 24.33 -32.17 8.77
C ASP A 64 23.87 -33.34 9.66
N GLY A 65 22.70 -33.93 9.35
CA GLY A 65 22.11 -35.03 10.11
C GLY A 65 21.27 -34.60 11.31
N GLU A 66 21.17 -33.30 11.60
CA GLU A 66 20.31 -32.73 12.64
C GLU A 66 19.02 -32.13 12.05
N GLN A 67 17.89 -32.38 12.72
CA GLN A 67 16.61 -31.76 12.42
C GLN A 67 16.38 -30.55 13.32
N ARG A 68 16.17 -29.37 12.74
CA ARG A 68 15.73 -28.17 13.46
C ARG A 68 14.35 -27.74 13.00
N VAL A 69 13.41 -27.56 13.94
CA VAL A 69 12.11 -26.96 13.63
C VAL A 69 12.31 -25.47 13.39
N ALA A 70 12.08 -25.02 12.17
CA ALA A 70 12.20 -23.62 11.78
C ALA A 70 11.06 -22.79 12.37
N PHE A 71 9.82 -23.28 12.26
CA PHE A 71 8.68 -22.75 13.00
C PHE A 71 7.56 -23.78 13.09
N SER A 72 6.71 -23.63 14.09
CA SER A 72 5.50 -24.41 14.26
C SER A 72 4.36 -23.55 14.78
N PHE A 73 3.12 -23.96 14.52
CA PHE A 73 1.94 -23.28 15.02
C PHE A 73 0.75 -24.23 15.17
N SER A 74 -0.11 -23.88 16.12
CA SER A 74 -1.36 -24.57 16.42
C SER A 74 -2.54 -23.96 15.67
N THR A 75 -3.68 -24.67 15.65
CA THR A 75 -4.97 -24.14 15.18
C THR A 75 -5.33 -22.79 15.81
N ALA A 76 -5.05 -22.57 17.10
CA ALA A 76 -5.36 -21.29 17.75
C ALA A 76 -4.55 -20.13 17.15
N GLN A 77 -3.25 -20.34 16.95
CA GLN A 77 -2.37 -19.36 16.30
C GLN A 77 -2.71 -19.16 14.83
N ALA A 78 -3.11 -20.23 14.13
CA ALA A 78 -3.54 -20.17 12.74
C ALA A 78 -4.79 -19.29 12.55
N ARG A 79 -5.79 -19.43 13.42
CA ARG A 79 -7.01 -18.60 13.40
C ARG A 79 -6.71 -17.14 13.71
N GLU A 80 -5.83 -16.88 14.67
CA GLU A 80 -5.40 -15.52 14.99
C GLU A 80 -4.64 -14.90 13.81
N ALA A 81 -3.72 -15.65 13.19
CA ALA A 81 -3.04 -15.19 11.98
C ALA A 81 -4.01 -14.94 10.84
N GLU A 82 -4.96 -15.85 10.58
CA GLU A 82 -5.93 -15.69 9.52
C GLU A 82 -6.72 -14.38 9.68
N HIS A 83 -7.21 -14.10 10.89
CA HIS A 83 -7.90 -12.86 11.20
C HIS A 83 -7.03 -11.63 10.92
N ASN A 84 -5.81 -11.59 11.48
CA ASN A 84 -4.90 -10.46 11.34
C ASN A 84 -4.42 -10.26 9.89
N ILE A 85 -4.19 -11.34 9.14
CA ILE A 85 -3.80 -11.28 7.73
C ILE A 85 -4.94 -10.72 6.88
N LEU A 86 -6.17 -11.17 7.10
CA LEU A 86 -7.34 -10.67 6.36
C LEU A 86 -7.60 -9.19 6.65
N GLU A 87 -7.47 -8.76 7.91
CA GLU A 87 -7.58 -7.35 8.30
C GLU A 87 -6.47 -6.50 7.65
N HIS A 88 -5.21 -6.94 7.73
CA HIS A 88 -4.10 -6.23 7.10
C HIS A 88 -4.25 -6.15 5.57
N ARG A 89 -4.78 -7.21 4.94
CA ARG A 89 -5.08 -7.19 3.51
C ARG A 89 -6.13 -6.14 3.16
N GLN A 90 -7.18 -6.01 3.97
CA GLN A 90 -8.18 -4.96 3.80
C GLN A 90 -7.60 -3.56 4.01
N GLU A 91 -6.67 -3.38 4.96
CA GLU A 91 -5.95 -2.11 5.16
C GLU A 91 -5.13 -1.72 3.92
N LEU A 92 -4.39 -2.68 3.35
CA LEU A 92 -3.64 -2.45 2.11
C LEU A 92 -4.56 -2.21 0.90
N GLU A 93 -5.69 -2.93 0.81
CA GLU A 93 -6.71 -2.71 -0.23
C GLU A 93 -7.33 -1.33 -0.11
N ARG A 94 -7.73 -0.87 1.08
CA ARG A 94 -8.24 0.50 1.30
C ARG A 94 -7.23 1.60 0.99
N THR A 95 -5.95 1.30 1.18
CA THR A 95 -4.88 2.24 0.84
C THR A 95 -4.66 2.34 -0.69
N THR A 96 -5.15 1.37 -1.46
CA THR A 96 -4.89 1.25 -2.91
C THR A 96 -6.13 1.31 -3.80
N ALA A 97 -7.33 1.11 -3.25
CA ALA A 97 -8.59 1.29 -3.95
C ALA A 97 -9.00 2.77 -3.84
N ALA A 98 -9.42 3.34 -4.97
CA ALA A 98 -9.92 4.71 -5.02
C ALA A 98 -11.46 4.72 -4.94
N ASP A 99 -12.01 5.60 -4.13
CA ASP A 99 -13.44 5.88 -4.02
C ASP A 99 -13.94 6.61 -5.28
N HIS A 100 -13.05 7.38 -5.89
CA HIS A 100 -13.27 8.11 -7.14
C HIS A 100 -12.14 7.79 -8.11
N GLU A 101 -12.46 7.06 -9.16
CA GLU A 101 -11.54 6.71 -10.24
C GLU A 101 -11.73 7.65 -11.43
N ARG A 102 -10.64 7.91 -12.16
CA ARG A 102 -10.64 8.67 -13.42
C ARG A 102 -11.28 10.06 -13.32
N VAL A 103 -10.93 10.81 -12.29
CA VAL A 103 -11.44 12.18 -12.09
C VAL A 103 -10.39 13.21 -12.49
N LEU A 104 -10.87 14.34 -13.01
CA LEU A 104 -10.01 15.47 -13.39
C LEU A 104 -9.66 16.31 -12.16
N MET A 105 -8.37 16.39 -11.88
CA MET A 105 -7.79 17.19 -10.81
C MET A 105 -6.99 18.35 -11.40
N VAL A 106 -7.27 19.57 -10.94
CA VAL A 106 -6.57 20.79 -11.37
C VAL A 106 -5.87 21.42 -10.17
N PHE A 107 -4.63 21.86 -10.33
CA PHE A 107 -3.92 22.58 -9.27
C PHE A 107 -4.49 23.99 -9.12
N THR A 108 -4.73 24.41 -7.89
CA THR A 108 -5.09 25.81 -7.56
C THR A 108 -3.99 26.51 -6.78
N LYS A 109 -3.11 25.72 -6.15
CA LYS A 109 -1.93 26.21 -5.46
C LYS A 109 -0.85 25.13 -5.47
N THR A 110 0.35 25.49 -5.90
CA THR A 110 1.56 24.67 -5.73
C THR A 110 2.37 25.13 -4.52
N SER A 111 3.17 24.22 -3.98
CA SER A 111 4.09 24.48 -2.88
C SER A 111 5.46 23.90 -3.22
N VAL A 112 6.50 24.69 -2.99
CA VAL A 112 7.90 24.26 -3.18
C VAL A 112 8.42 23.42 -2.00
N ALA A 113 7.67 23.38 -0.90
CA ALA A 113 8.07 22.68 0.32
C ALA A 113 7.75 21.18 0.26
N HIS A 114 8.74 20.34 0.59
CA HIS A 114 8.65 18.88 0.57
C HIS A 114 7.71 18.35 1.66
N ALA A 115 6.50 17.92 1.29
CA ALA A 115 5.67 17.10 2.16
C ALA A 115 6.13 15.63 2.07
N LYS A 116 6.27 14.96 3.21
CA LYS A 116 6.56 13.52 3.24
C LYS A 116 5.32 12.74 2.79
N THR A 117 5.51 11.66 2.04
CA THR A 117 4.44 10.71 1.66
C THR A 117 3.57 10.35 2.87
N GLY A 118 2.24 10.35 2.69
CA GLY A 118 1.27 10.15 3.76
C GLY A 118 0.99 11.36 4.67
N LYS A 119 1.65 12.51 4.46
CA LYS A 119 1.31 13.79 5.12
C LYS A 119 0.60 14.74 4.15
N ARG A 120 -0.17 15.68 4.70
CA ARG A 120 -0.76 16.77 3.94
C ARG A 120 0.33 17.59 3.26
N SER A 121 0.16 17.81 1.97
CA SER A 121 1.02 18.70 1.24
C SER A 121 0.60 20.16 1.37
N GLY A 122 1.50 21.06 1.00
CA GLY A 122 1.19 22.49 0.89
C GLY A 122 0.45 22.84 -0.40
N GLU A 123 0.31 21.87 -1.31
CA GLU A 123 -0.46 22.01 -2.53
C GLU A 123 -1.97 21.95 -2.25
N ALA A 124 -2.75 22.62 -3.08
CA ALA A 124 -4.19 22.51 -3.10
C ALA A 124 -4.68 22.27 -4.54
N VAL A 125 -5.65 21.37 -4.66
CA VAL A 125 -6.23 20.96 -5.94
C VAL A 125 -7.75 21.03 -5.87
N GLN A 126 -8.37 21.20 -7.03
CA GLN A 126 -9.80 21.17 -7.21
C GLN A 126 -10.18 19.97 -8.08
N ILE A 127 -11.20 19.23 -7.64
CA ILE A 127 -11.83 18.15 -8.40
C ILE A 127 -13.32 18.47 -8.40
N GLU A 128 -13.80 19.11 -9.47
CA GLU A 128 -15.16 19.63 -9.55
C GLU A 128 -16.22 18.54 -9.43
N ALA A 129 -15.92 17.35 -9.96
CA ALA A 129 -16.79 16.18 -9.88
C ALA A 129 -17.04 15.68 -8.44
N ILE A 130 -16.17 16.03 -7.49
CA ILE A 130 -16.27 15.56 -6.09
C ILE A 130 -16.70 16.70 -5.17
N HIS A 131 -15.99 17.83 -5.20
CA HIS A 131 -16.28 18.93 -4.30
C HIS A 131 -15.77 20.26 -4.87
N PRO A 132 -16.60 21.34 -4.85
CA PRO A 132 -16.30 22.58 -5.55
C PRO A 132 -15.18 23.43 -4.90
N ARG A 133 -14.89 23.23 -3.61
CA ARG A 133 -13.77 23.93 -2.95
C ARG A 133 -12.45 23.19 -3.18
N PRO A 134 -11.33 23.92 -3.41
CA PRO A 134 -10.01 23.32 -3.44
C PRO A 134 -9.63 22.73 -2.08
N LEU A 135 -9.02 21.55 -2.10
CA LEU A 135 -8.57 20.81 -0.92
C LEU A 135 -7.10 20.40 -1.05
N PRO A 136 -6.38 20.25 0.07
CA PRO A 136 -5.00 19.79 0.04
C PRO A 136 -4.93 18.32 -0.37
N ILE A 137 -3.78 17.90 -0.92
CA ILE A 137 -3.55 16.50 -1.31
C ILE A 137 -2.66 15.76 -0.30
N VAL A 138 -2.80 14.44 -0.28
CA VAL A 138 -1.96 13.50 0.45
C VAL A 138 -1.56 12.40 -0.53
N TYR A 139 -0.27 12.26 -0.81
CA TYR A 139 0.22 11.20 -1.69
C TYR A 139 0.16 9.84 -0.99
N ALA A 140 -0.57 8.89 -1.60
CA ALA A 140 -0.63 7.50 -1.13
C ALA A 140 0.53 6.66 -1.66
N SER A 141 1.14 7.06 -2.78
CA SER A 141 2.29 6.37 -3.38
C SER A 141 3.39 7.36 -3.76
N THR A 142 4.65 6.90 -3.68
CA THR A 142 5.81 7.66 -4.13
C THR A 142 5.79 7.88 -5.64
N LEU A 143 5.25 6.93 -6.41
CA LEU A 143 5.13 7.04 -7.86
C LEU A 143 4.18 8.17 -8.28
N ALA A 144 3.04 8.31 -7.61
CA ALA A 144 2.12 9.43 -7.85
C ALA A 144 2.78 10.77 -7.47
N GLU A 145 3.53 10.80 -6.36
CA GLU A 145 4.28 11.97 -5.93
C GLU A 145 5.34 12.39 -6.97
N GLU A 146 6.15 11.46 -7.46
CA GLU A 146 7.19 11.71 -8.46
C GLU A 146 6.60 12.23 -9.78
N ARG A 147 5.50 11.63 -10.26
CA ARG A 147 4.85 12.05 -11.52
C ARG A 147 4.30 13.46 -11.43
N ILE A 148 3.56 13.79 -10.36
CA ILE A 148 3.07 15.16 -10.12
C ILE A 148 4.22 16.15 -9.99
N ARG A 149 5.29 15.75 -9.28
CA ARG A 149 6.45 16.63 -9.06
C ARG A 149 7.19 16.93 -10.35
N HIS A 150 7.37 15.95 -11.22
CA HIS A 150 7.98 16.15 -12.54
C HIS A 150 7.19 17.20 -13.34
N GLU A 151 5.86 17.10 -13.36
CA GLU A 151 5.01 18.08 -14.06
C GLU A 151 5.05 19.49 -13.44
N ILE A 152 5.26 19.60 -12.13
CA ILE A 152 5.38 20.91 -11.44
C ILE A 152 6.76 21.55 -11.66
N ALA A 153 7.84 20.76 -11.66
CA ALA A 153 9.21 21.27 -11.64
C ALA A 153 9.85 21.37 -13.04
N ASP A 154 9.61 20.37 -13.89
CA ASP A 154 10.29 20.17 -15.17
C ASP A 154 9.34 20.28 -16.37
N GLY A 155 8.06 20.60 -16.14
CA GLY A 155 7.11 20.88 -17.22
C GLY A 155 7.45 22.18 -17.93
N ASP A 156 7.57 22.14 -19.26
CA ASP A 156 7.71 23.34 -20.11
C ASP A 156 6.50 24.28 -20.01
N ASP A 157 5.35 23.75 -19.56
CA ASP A 157 4.06 24.43 -19.48
C ASP A 157 3.57 24.66 -18.04
N ASN A 158 2.76 25.72 -17.89
CA ASN A 158 2.17 26.10 -16.61
C ASN A 158 1.23 25.01 -16.08
N VAL A 159 1.56 24.38 -14.94
CA VAL A 159 0.75 23.34 -14.28
C VAL A 159 -0.67 23.79 -13.94
N TYR A 160 -0.94 25.09 -13.82
CA TYR A 160 -2.28 25.63 -13.62
C TYR A 160 -3.17 25.56 -14.87
N LYS A 161 -2.59 25.27 -16.04
CA LYS A 161 -3.30 25.00 -17.30
C LYS A 161 -3.40 23.50 -17.60
N LYS A 162 -3.11 22.63 -16.63
CA LYS A 162 -3.16 21.18 -16.78
C LYS A 162 -4.23 20.57 -15.89
N ALA A 163 -4.93 19.58 -16.42
CA ALA A 163 -5.76 18.66 -15.66
C ALA A 163 -5.09 17.29 -15.58
N PHE A 164 -5.13 16.70 -14.40
CA PHE A 164 -4.57 15.38 -14.13
C PHE A 164 -5.72 14.39 -14.03
N ASP A 165 -5.69 13.33 -14.84
CA ASP A 165 -6.60 12.20 -14.71
C ASP A 165 -6.10 11.29 -13.57
N VAL A 166 -6.84 11.26 -12.47
CA VAL A 166 -6.38 10.67 -11.21
C VAL A 166 -7.43 9.79 -10.54
N ASP A 167 -6.92 8.93 -9.66
CA ASP A 167 -7.71 8.14 -8.73
C ASP A 167 -7.49 8.70 -7.31
N VAL A 168 -8.58 9.00 -6.59
CA VAL A 168 -8.52 9.64 -5.26
C VAL A 168 -9.50 9.05 -4.25
N ASN A 169 -9.11 9.13 -2.98
CA ASN A 169 -9.99 8.97 -1.81
C ASN A 169 -10.26 10.32 -1.15
N VAL A 170 -11.46 10.51 -0.59
CA VAL A 170 -11.80 11.74 0.12
C VAL A 170 -11.55 11.57 1.61
N GLU A 171 -10.64 12.37 2.15
CA GLU A 171 -10.44 12.42 3.59
C GLU A 171 -11.53 13.25 4.25
N MET A 172 -12.28 12.63 5.17
CA MET A 172 -13.38 13.27 5.88
C MET A 172 -13.01 13.55 7.35
N ARG A 173 -13.46 14.70 7.88
CA ARG A 173 -13.41 15.01 9.31
C ARG A 173 -14.70 15.70 9.72
N ALA A 174 -15.45 15.11 10.65
CA ALA A 174 -16.75 15.61 11.10
C ALA A 174 -17.67 15.94 9.91
N ASP A 175 -17.83 14.97 9.00
CA ASP A 175 -18.63 15.03 7.77
C ASP A 175 -18.23 16.14 6.77
N LYS A 176 -17.02 16.70 6.91
CA LYS A 176 -16.47 17.68 5.98
C LYS A 176 -15.24 17.12 5.28
N PRO A 177 -15.14 17.25 3.94
CA PRO A 177 -13.94 16.86 3.22
C PRO A 177 -12.80 17.82 3.58
N ILE A 178 -11.64 17.25 3.91
CA ILE A 178 -10.47 17.97 4.44
C ILE A 178 -9.22 17.80 3.59
N ALA A 179 -9.15 16.76 2.76
CA ALA A 179 -8.05 16.50 1.83
C ALA A 179 -8.47 15.46 0.78
N TYR A 180 -7.76 15.41 -0.34
CA TYR A 180 -7.79 14.29 -1.26
C TYR A 180 -6.56 13.42 -1.07
N ARG A 181 -6.75 12.12 -0.89
CA ARG A 181 -5.64 11.16 -0.91
C ARG A 181 -5.46 10.69 -2.35
N LEU A 182 -4.33 11.04 -2.96
CA LEU A 182 -4.00 10.70 -4.34
C LEU A 182 -3.45 9.28 -4.40
N VAL A 183 -4.19 8.39 -5.06
CA VAL A 183 -3.87 6.96 -5.19
C VAL A 183 -3.01 6.74 -6.43
N ALA A 184 -3.48 7.21 -7.58
CA ALA A 184 -2.80 7.06 -8.86
C ALA A 184 -2.99 8.29 -9.76
N VAL A 185 -2.05 8.46 -10.69
CA VAL A 185 -2.10 9.46 -11.76
C VAL A 185 -1.96 8.71 -13.08
N HIS A 186 -2.98 8.78 -13.93
CA HIS A 186 -3.05 8.06 -15.18
C HIS A 186 -2.54 8.90 -16.34
N ASP A 187 -3.02 10.13 -16.45
CA ASP A 187 -2.72 11.01 -17.58
C ASP A 187 -2.69 12.49 -17.19
N VAL A 188 -2.13 13.31 -18.08
CA VAL A 188 -2.05 14.77 -17.94
C VAL A 188 -2.56 15.39 -19.24
N ILE A 189 -3.56 16.27 -19.10
CA ILE A 189 -4.28 16.89 -20.20
C ILE A 189 -4.07 18.40 -20.14
N ASP A 190 -3.71 19.01 -21.25
CA ASP A 190 -3.66 20.46 -21.36
C ASP A 190 -5.09 21.01 -21.47
N LEU A 191 -5.43 21.92 -20.57
CA LEU A 191 -6.71 22.62 -20.59
C LEU A 191 -6.67 23.72 -21.65
N PRO A 192 -7.78 23.94 -22.37
CA PRO A 192 -7.89 25.08 -23.27
C PRO A 192 -7.74 26.38 -22.46
N ASP A 193 -7.04 27.36 -23.01
CA ASP A 193 -6.96 28.69 -22.40
C ASP A 193 -8.37 29.30 -22.36
N ASP A 194 -8.85 29.69 -21.18
CA ASP A 194 -10.13 30.41 -20.97
C ASP A 194 -10.08 31.86 -21.51
N GLY A 195 -9.42 32.08 -22.66
CA GLY A 195 -9.11 33.36 -23.28
C GLY A 195 -9.84 33.67 -24.60
N GLU A 196 -10.76 32.82 -25.06
CA GLU A 196 -11.59 33.11 -26.24
C GLU A 196 -13.09 32.91 -25.96
N GLN A 197 -13.71 33.89 -25.30
CA GLN A 197 -15.10 34.31 -25.53
C GLN A 197 -15.21 35.83 -25.44
#